data_AF-A0A2D6KV29-F1
#
_entry.id   AF-A0A2D6KV29-F1
#
_cell.length_a   1.000
_cell.length_b   1.000
_cell.length_c   1.000
_cell.angle_alpha   90.00
_cell.angle_beta   90.00
_cell.angle_gamma   90.00
#
_symmetry.space_group_name_H-M   'P 1'
#
loop_
_entity.id
_entity.type
_entity.pdbx_description
1 polymer ?
#
loop_
_entity_poly.entity_id
_entity_poly.type
_entity_poly.pdbx_seq_one_letter_code
_entity_poly.pdbx_strand_id
1 'polypeptide(L)'
;MVKGFNMRKEHEIIERELIELETVMDEEEFNYTNMQHVFKRLNIIWNSHEEREEIFFNGLLSENTSFPFEKMKIEHRELKGHCKVINDAINSGDVGEMKVSLETDGKMVIGKFRKHMKDEEDLLSGVVFRG
;
A
#
# COMPACT_ATOMS: atom_id res chain seq x y z
N MET A 1 23.60 1.02 -4.19
CA MET A 1 22.69 -0.14 -4.36
C MET A 1 22.23 -0.60 -2.97
N VAL A 2 20.93 -0.48 -2.67
CA VAL A 2 20.36 -0.95 -1.39
C VAL A 2 20.47 -2.48 -1.37
N LYS A 3 21.37 -3.03 -0.56
CA LYS A 3 21.47 -4.50 -0.40
C LYS A 3 20.16 -5.00 0.19
N GLY A 4 19.44 -5.86 -0.54
CA GLY A 4 18.31 -6.63 -0.02
C GLY A 4 16.91 -6.10 -0.32
N PHE A 5 16.75 -4.98 -1.03
CA PHE A 5 15.43 -4.54 -1.51
C PHE A 5 14.98 -5.43 -2.68
N ASN A 6 13.86 -6.11 -2.53
CA ASN A 6 13.23 -6.92 -3.57
C ASN A 6 11.76 -6.56 -3.61
N MET A 7 11.43 -5.60 -4.49
CA MET A 7 10.10 -5.04 -4.65
C MET A 7 9.03 -6.13 -4.83
N ARG A 8 9.28 -7.13 -5.68
CA ARG A 8 8.35 -8.25 -5.88
C ARG A 8 8.05 -9.03 -4.60
N LYS A 9 9.07 -9.30 -3.77
CA LYS A 9 8.85 -9.97 -2.49
C LYS A 9 8.05 -9.10 -1.52
N GLU A 10 8.23 -7.78 -1.58
CA GLU A 10 7.44 -6.86 -0.76
C GLU A 10 5.99 -6.79 -1.21
N HIS A 11 5.75 -6.74 -2.53
CA HIS A 11 4.40 -6.82 -3.10
C HIS A 11 3.70 -8.12 -2.72
N GLU A 12 4.41 -9.26 -2.74
CA GLU A 12 3.86 -10.54 -2.29
C GLU A 12 3.46 -10.54 -0.80
N ILE A 13 4.16 -9.78 0.04
CA ILE A 13 3.82 -9.63 1.46
C ILE A 13 2.61 -8.70 1.60
N ILE A 14 2.62 -7.55 0.92
CA ILE A 14 1.51 -6.59 0.93
C ILE A 14 0.23 -7.26 0.44
N GLU A 15 0.28 -7.99 -0.68
CA GLU A 15 -0.88 -8.68 -1.25
C GLU A 15 -1.52 -9.69 -0.28
N ARG A 16 -0.71 -10.39 0.53
CA ARG A 16 -1.26 -11.30 1.56
C ARG A 16 -2.06 -10.54 2.61
N GLU A 17 -1.55 -9.39 3.06
CA GLU A 17 -2.26 -8.55 4.03
C GLU A 17 -3.52 -7.90 3.42
N LEU A 18 -3.50 -7.57 2.11
CA LEU A 18 -4.68 -7.09 1.39
C LEU A 18 -5.78 -8.16 1.29
N ILE A 19 -5.40 -9.40 0.97
CA ILE A 19 -6.34 -10.53 0.94
C ILE A 19 -6.94 -10.78 2.32
N GLU A 20 -6.13 -10.70 3.38
CA GLU A 20 -6.63 -10.84 4.75
C GLU A 20 -7.57 -9.68 5.12
N LEU A 21 -7.25 -8.46 4.72
CA LEU A 21 -8.12 -7.30 4.95
C LEU A 21 -9.46 -7.45 4.22
N GLU A 22 -9.46 -7.87 2.96
CA GLU A 22 -10.67 -8.18 2.20
C GLU A 22 -11.50 -9.26 2.89
N THR A 23 -10.84 -10.33 3.33
CA THR A 23 -11.51 -11.44 4.02
C THR A 23 -12.25 -10.94 5.26
N VAL A 24 -11.58 -10.13 6.09
CA VAL A 24 -12.19 -9.58 7.31
C VAL A 24 -13.31 -8.58 7.00
N MET A 25 -13.22 -7.85 5.88
CA MET A 25 -14.27 -6.94 5.44
C MET A 25 -15.50 -7.65 4.89
N ASP A 26 -15.33 -8.86 4.35
CA ASP A 26 -16.40 -9.67 3.75
C ASP A 26 -17.04 -10.69 4.74
N GLU A 27 -16.54 -10.77 5.99
CA GLU A 27 -17.13 -11.59 7.04
C GLU A 27 -18.56 -11.14 7.40
N GLU A 28 -19.47 -12.11 7.62
CA GLU A 28 -20.86 -11.84 8.00
C GLU A 28 -20.97 -11.11 9.36
N GLU A 29 -20.10 -11.48 10.31
CA GLU A 29 -19.95 -10.82 11.59
C GLU A 29 -18.67 -9.99 11.63
N PHE A 30 -18.81 -8.68 11.87
CA PHE A 30 -17.66 -7.78 11.88
C PHE A 30 -16.76 -8.00 13.10
N ASN A 31 -15.58 -8.58 12.87
CA ASN A 31 -14.57 -8.78 13.91
C ASN A 31 -13.62 -7.57 14.02
N TYR A 32 -13.97 -6.62 14.90
CA TYR A 32 -13.19 -5.39 15.10
C TYR A 32 -11.71 -5.65 15.44
N THR A 33 -11.45 -6.55 16.38
CA THR A 33 -10.08 -6.84 16.84
C THR A 33 -9.23 -7.39 15.69
N ASN A 34 -9.80 -8.31 14.90
CA ASN A 34 -9.10 -8.84 13.74
C ASN A 34 -8.82 -7.74 12.71
N MET A 35 -9.83 -6.94 12.36
CA MET A 35 -9.70 -5.83 11.41
C MET A 35 -8.59 -4.85 11.82
N GLN A 36 -8.61 -4.41 13.08
CA GLN A 36 -7.60 -3.49 13.62
C GLN A 36 -6.19 -4.09 13.52
N HIS A 37 -6.03 -5.38 13.82
CA HIS A 37 -4.74 -6.05 13.71
C HIS A 37 -4.25 -6.10 12.26
N VAL A 38 -5.10 -6.55 11.34
CA VAL A 38 -4.76 -6.64 9.91
C VAL A 38 -4.40 -5.28 9.35
N PHE A 39 -5.24 -4.27 9.58
CA PHE A 39 -5.02 -2.93 9.05
C PHE A 39 -3.74 -2.28 9.59
N LYS A 40 -3.44 -2.47 10.87
CA LYS A 40 -2.20 -1.99 11.48
C LYS A 40 -0.97 -2.64 10.87
N ARG A 41 -0.99 -3.96 10.62
CA ARG A 41 0.13 -4.66 9.97
C ARG A 41 0.33 -4.17 8.54
N LEU A 42 -0.75 -4.05 7.75
CA LEU A 42 -0.71 -3.51 6.40
C LEU A 42 -0.06 -2.12 6.39
N ASN A 43 -0.48 -1.22 7.28
CA ASN A 43 0.07 0.13 7.37
C ASN A 43 1.57 0.14 7.71
N ILE A 44 2.03 -0.75 8.60
CA ILE A 44 3.46 -0.87 8.94
C ILE A 44 4.27 -1.34 7.72
N ILE A 45 3.79 -2.39 7.05
CA ILE A 45 4.46 -2.97 5.87
C ILE A 45 4.51 -1.95 4.74
N TRP A 46 3.40 -1.26 4.49
CA TRP A 46 3.28 -0.25 3.44
C TRP A 46 4.21 0.94 3.67
N ASN A 47 4.23 1.53 4.87
CA ASN A 47 5.12 2.65 5.15
C ASN A 47 6.60 2.25 4.99
N SER A 48 6.98 1.04 5.43
CA SER A 48 8.33 0.54 5.26
C SER A 48 8.69 0.27 3.79
N HIS A 49 7.71 -0.12 2.98
CA HIS A 49 7.86 -0.31 1.55
C HIS A 49 8.13 1.03 0.83
N GLU A 50 7.29 2.04 1.06
CA GLU A 50 7.47 3.38 0.48
C GLU A 50 8.83 4.01 0.84
N GLU A 51 9.29 3.87 2.10
CA GLU A 51 10.60 4.37 2.52
C GLU A 51 11.75 3.73 1.72
N ARG A 52 11.63 2.44 1.42
CA ARG A 52 12.65 1.70 0.65
C ARG A 52 12.58 2.03 -0.83
N GLU A 53 11.39 2.25 -1.37
CA GLU A 53 11.17 2.74 -2.74
C GLU A 53 11.76 4.11 -2.95
N GLU A 54 11.56 5.04 -2.02
CA GLU A 54 12.15 6.36 -2.11
C GLU A 54 13.68 6.28 -2.23
N ILE A 55 14.33 5.44 -1.41
CA ILE A 55 15.77 5.24 -1.50
C ILE A 55 16.17 4.59 -2.84
N PHE A 56 15.41 3.58 -3.28
CA PHE A 56 15.67 2.85 -4.52
C PHE A 56 15.54 3.74 -5.76
N PHE A 57 14.42 4.44 -5.91
CA PHE A 57 14.14 5.31 -7.05
C PHE A 57 15.04 6.56 -7.08
N ASN A 58 15.37 7.14 -5.92
CA ASN A 58 16.37 8.21 -5.86
C ASN A 58 17.74 7.74 -6.36
N GLY A 59 18.09 6.47 -6.12
CA GLY A 59 19.29 5.85 -6.70
C GLY A 59 19.24 5.79 -8.23
N LEU A 60 18.11 5.40 -8.82
CA LEU A 60 17.94 5.30 -10.29
C LEU A 60 17.95 6.65 -10.99
N LEU A 61 17.43 7.72 -10.34
CA LEU A 61 17.49 9.08 -10.89
C LEU A 61 18.93 9.57 -11.05
N SER A 62 19.85 9.13 -10.17
CA SER A 62 21.28 9.45 -10.29
C SER A 62 21.95 8.79 -11.50
N GLU A 63 21.31 7.77 -12.09
CA GLU A 63 21.79 7.01 -13.26
C GLU A 63 21.16 7.51 -14.58
N ASN A 64 20.56 8.71 -14.60
CA ASN A 64 19.94 9.33 -15.78
C ASN A 64 18.75 8.55 -16.37
N THR A 65 18.09 7.74 -15.54
CA THR A 65 16.89 6.99 -15.93
C THR A 65 15.65 7.88 -15.82
N SER A 66 14.81 7.89 -16.86
CA SER A 66 13.49 8.52 -16.82
C SER A 66 12.53 7.65 -16.00
N PHE A 67 12.28 8.03 -14.75
CA PHE A 67 11.32 7.37 -13.87
C PHE A 67 10.25 8.39 -13.43
N PRO A 68 8.94 8.06 -13.45
CA PRO A 68 7.86 8.99 -13.13
C PRO A 68 7.69 9.20 -11.61
N PHE A 69 8.77 9.56 -10.92
CA PHE A 69 8.84 9.64 -9.46
C PHE A 69 7.82 10.59 -8.83
N GLU A 70 7.54 11.72 -9.48
CA GLU A 70 6.54 12.67 -8.97
C GLU A 70 5.11 12.12 -9.01
N LYS A 71 4.78 11.27 -10.00
CA LYS A 71 3.49 10.58 -10.03
C LYS A 71 3.36 9.61 -8.85
N MET A 72 4.42 8.86 -8.57
CA MET A 72 4.46 7.89 -7.46
C MET A 72 4.26 8.56 -6.10
N LYS A 73 4.92 9.70 -5.86
CA LYS A 73 4.72 10.48 -4.62
C LYS A 73 3.29 10.95 -4.42
N ILE A 74 2.61 11.33 -5.50
CA ILE A 74 1.20 11.73 -5.44
C ILE A 74 0.35 10.53 -5.03
N GLU A 75 0.58 9.36 -5.62
CA GLU A 75 -0.12 8.12 -5.29
C GLU A 75 0.10 7.69 -3.83
N HIS A 76 1.35 7.73 -3.34
CA HIS A 76 1.70 7.49 -1.92
C HIS A 76 0.95 8.43 -0.98
N ARG A 77 0.90 9.73 -1.31
CA ARG A 77 0.17 10.73 -0.50
C ARG A 77 -1.33 10.44 -0.46
N GLU A 78 -1.93 10.08 -1.59
CA GLU A 78 -3.34 9.72 -1.66
C GLU A 78 -3.64 8.47 -0.83
N LEU A 79 -2.82 7.42 -0.96
CA LEU A 79 -2.93 6.19 -0.17
C LEU A 79 -2.85 6.48 1.34
N LYS A 80 -1.89 7.30 1.76
CA LYS A 80 -1.77 7.77 3.15
C LYS A 80 -3.03 8.50 3.62
N GLY A 81 -3.67 9.28 2.76
CA GLY A 81 -4.93 9.96 3.06
C GLY A 81 -6.04 8.97 3.43
N HIS A 82 -6.28 7.96 2.60
CA HIS A 82 -7.28 6.92 2.88
C HIS A 82 -6.91 6.10 4.12
N CYS A 83 -5.63 5.74 4.27
CA CYS A 83 -5.17 5.01 5.44
C CYS A 83 -5.37 5.81 6.74
N LYS A 84 -5.24 7.13 6.68
CA LYS A 84 -5.50 8.02 7.81
C LYS A 84 -6.98 8.00 8.20
N VAL A 85 -7.90 8.09 7.23
CA VAL A 85 -9.35 8.03 7.50
C VAL A 85 -9.73 6.74 8.22
N ILE A 86 -9.22 5.59 7.74
CA ILE A 86 -9.49 4.30 8.37
C ILE A 86 -8.86 4.23 9.77
N ASN A 87 -7.64 4.71 9.97
CA ASN A 87 -7.02 4.77 11.29
C ASN A 87 -7.78 5.68 12.25
N ASP A 88 -8.28 6.83 11.79
CA ASP A 88 -9.05 7.77 12.60
C ASP A 88 -10.35 7.10 13.09
N ALA A 89 -11.05 6.37 12.21
CA ALA A 89 -12.22 5.58 12.57
C ALA A 89 -11.89 4.44 13.55
N ILE A 90 -10.76 3.74 13.36
CA ILE A 90 -10.29 2.72 14.33
C ILE A 90 -10.05 3.34 15.70
N ASN A 91 -9.42 4.52 15.74
CA ASN A 91 -9.06 5.19 16.98
C ASN A 91 -10.27 5.85 17.68
N SER A 92 -11.37 6.11 16.97
CA SER A 92 -12.61 6.62 17.59
C SER A 92 -13.30 5.55 18.44
N GLY A 93 -13.08 4.26 18.11
CA GLY A 93 -13.74 3.13 18.75
C GLY A 93 -15.22 2.98 18.38
N ASP A 94 -15.73 3.81 17.46
CA ASP A 94 -17.11 3.72 16.96
C ASP A 94 -17.19 2.66 15.85
N VAL A 95 -17.85 1.54 16.16
CA VAL A 95 -18.04 0.42 15.23
C VAL A 95 -18.82 0.83 13.98
N GLY A 96 -19.76 1.75 14.09
CA GLY A 96 -20.50 2.27 12.95
C GLY A 96 -19.60 3.05 12.02
N GLU A 97 -18.79 3.97 12.57
CA GLU A 97 -17.83 4.77 11.80
C GLU A 97 -16.83 3.87 11.08
N MET A 98 -16.28 2.87 11.77
CA MET A 98 -15.34 1.92 11.18
C MET A 98 -15.92 1.15 10.01
N LYS A 99 -17.15 0.63 10.13
CA LYS A 99 -17.80 -0.08 9.04
C LYS A 99 -17.97 0.82 7.82
N VAL A 100 -18.44 2.05 8.03
CA VAL A 100 -18.60 3.02 6.95
C VAL A 100 -17.26 3.32 6.29
N SER A 101 -16.21 3.63 7.06
CA SER A 101 -14.88 3.91 6.53
C SER A 101 -14.28 2.72 5.78
N LEU A 102 -14.51 1.48 6.22
CA LEU A 102 -14.03 0.29 5.51
C LEU A 102 -14.81 0.06 4.21
N GLU A 103 -16.14 0.24 4.24
CA GLU A 103 -16.96 0.11 3.03
C GLU A 103 -16.60 1.15 1.96
N THR A 104 -16.29 2.38 2.36
CA THR A 104 -15.93 3.47 1.44
C THR A 104 -14.45 3.45 1.08
N ASP A 105 -13.58 3.61 2.08
CA ASP A 105 -12.15 3.81 1.90
C ASP A 105 -11.37 2.51 1.88
N GLY A 106 -11.81 1.47 2.59
CA GLY A 106 -11.15 0.16 2.60
C GLY A 106 -11.09 -0.47 1.21
N LYS A 107 -12.24 -0.58 0.53
CA LYS A 107 -12.29 -1.12 -0.84
C LYS A 107 -11.47 -0.28 -1.82
N MET A 108 -11.51 1.04 -1.66
CA MET A 108 -10.74 1.97 -2.49
C MET A 108 -9.23 1.80 -2.26
N VAL A 109 -8.78 1.68 -1.01
CA VAL A 109 -7.36 1.59 -0.67
C VAL A 109 -6.76 0.29 -1.17
N ILE A 110 -7.48 -0.83 -1.05
CA ILE A 110 -7.06 -2.13 -1.60
C ILE A 110 -6.85 -2.05 -3.12
N GLY A 111 -7.82 -1.46 -3.83
CA GLY A 111 -7.71 -1.25 -5.27
C GLY A 111 -6.52 -0.36 -5.65
N LYS A 112 -6.29 0.71 -4.88
CA LYS A 112 -5.15 1.62 -5.11
C LYS A 112 -3.80 0.95 -4.84
N PHE A 113 -3.66 0.15 -3.77
CA PHE A 113 -2.43 -0.60 -3.51
C PHE A 113 -2.09 -1.55 -4.66
N ARG A 114 -3.04 -2.38 -5.07
CA ARG A 114 -2.85 -3.33 -6.18
C ARG A 114 -2.49 -2.64 -7.48
N LYS A 115 -3.16 -1.52 -7.79
CA LYS A 115 -2.84 -0.71 -8.97
C LYS A 115 -1.42 -0.14 -8.89
N HIS A 116 -1.01 0.36 -7.72
CA HIS A 116 0.32 0.92 -7.52
C HIS A 116 1.42 -0.13 -7.73
N MET A 117 1.32 -1.27 -7.04
CA MET A 117 2.27 -2.38 -7.18
C MET A 117 2.39 -2.85 -8.63
N LYS A 118 1.27 -2.90 -9.36
CA LYS A 118 1.25 -3.25 -10.78
C LYS A 118 1.93 -2.18 -11.65
N ASP A 119 1.61 -0.90 -11.44
CA ASP A 119 2.20 0.20 -12.19
C ASP A 119 3.74 0.19 -12.02
N GLU A 120 4.25 -0.19 -10.83
CA GLU A 120 5.69 -0.34 -10.56
C GLU A 120 6.33 -1.52 -11.27
N GLU A 121 5.69 -2.68 -11.24
CA GLU A 121 6.14 -3.86 -11.96
C GLU A 121 6.20 -3.61 -13.48
N ASP A 122 5.18 -2.94 -14.02
CA ASP A 122 5.12 -2.55 -15.42
C ASP A 122 6.22 -1.54 -15.78
N LEU A 123 6.47 -0.55 -14.91
CA LEU A 123 7.55 0.43 -15.10
C LEU A 123 8.93 -0.22 -15.06
N LEU A 124 9.20 -1.08 -14.07
CA LEU A 124 10.51 -1.73 -13.93
C LEU A 124 10.77 -2.73 -15.04
N SER A 125 9.77 -3.50 -15.46
CA SER A 125 9.92 -4.40 -16.61
C SER A 125 10.25 -3.62 -17.89
N GLY A 126 9.60 -2.47 -18.12
CA GLY A 126 9.89 -1.59 -19.25
C GLY A 126 11.28 -0.96 -19.25
N VAL A 127 11.85 -0.67 -18.06
CA VAL A 127 13.22 -0.15 -17.92
C VAL A 127 14.26 -1.22 -18.27
N VAL A 128 14.05 -2.48 -17.89
CA VAL A 128 14.98 -3.59 -18.16
C VAL A 128 15.11 -3.90 -19.67
N PHE A 129 14.10 -3.61 -20.49
CA PHE A 129 14.16 -3.82 -21.93
C PHE A 129 14.79 -2.66 -22.74
N ARG A 130 15.14 -1.54 -22.09
CA ARG A 130 15.75 -0.35 -22.75
C ARG A 130 17.21 -0.10 -22.38
N GLY A 131 17.79 -0.90 -21.49
CA GLY A 131 19.23 -0.93 -21.19
C GLY A 131 19.92 -2.08 -21.90
#